data_AF-A0A7S1HXV9-F1
#
_entry.id   AF-A0A7S1HXV9-F1
#
_cell.length_a   1.000
_cell.length_b   1.000
_cell.length_c   1.000
_cell.angle_alpha   90.00
_cell.angle_beta   90.00
_cell.angle_gamma   90.00
#
_symmetry.space_group_name_H-M   'P 1'
#
loop_
_entity.id
_entity.type
_entity.pdbx_description
1 polymer ?
#
loop_
_entity_poly.entity_id
_entity_poly.type
_entity_poly.pdbx_seq_one_letter_code
_entity_poly.pdbx_strand_id
1 'polypeptide(L)'
;FFSALPPHSEYGRWSLNMAVDILGSSQAACTKISEVVRLYQADMVLGLSKMEADARLLYHGYNEFKAEEEDSLAKKYFEQFKDPMIALLLVSAVVSLLVGQYD
;
A
#
# COMPACT_ATOMS: atom_id res chain seq x y z
N PHE A 1 14.42 -0.41 -21.80
CA PHE A 1 14.74 -1.19 -23.01
C PHE A 1 14.26 -2.62 -22.75
N PHE A 2 13.01 -2.86 -23.14
CA PHE A 2 12.19 -4.09 -23.06
C PHE A 2 11.97 -4.80 -21.71
N SER A 3 10.85 -4.45 -21.05
CA SER A 3 10.01 -5.39 -20.29
C SER A 3 9.37 -6.38 -21.28
N ALA A 4 10.18 -7.25 -21.88
CA ALA A 4 9.66 -8.28 -22.76
C ALA A 4 8.88 -9.28 -21.90
N LEU A 5 7.55 -9.26 -22.03
CA LEU A 5 6.70 -10.35 -21.58
C LEU A 5 7.28 -11.66 -22.15
N PRO A 6 7.39 -12.72 -21.33
CA PRO A 6 7.99 -13.97 -21.78
C PRO A 6 7.19 -14.55 -22.97
N PRO A 7 7.85 -15.29 -23.86
CA PRO A 7 7.20 -15.87 -25.04
C PRO A 7 6.01 -16.76 -24.64
N HIS A 8 5.00 -16.86 -25.53
CA HIS A 8 3.72 -17.52 -25.23
C HIS A 8 3.82 -18.96 -24.71
N SER A 9 4.89 -19.66 -25.05
CA SER A 9 5.21 -21.02 -24.60
C SER A 9 5.69 -21.12 -23.14
N GLU A 10 6.11 -20.02 -22.54
CA GLU A 10 6.70 -20.00 -21.20
C GLU A 10 5.78 -19.43 -20.12
N TYR A 11 4.64 -18.83 -20.48
CA TYR A 11 3.70 -18.27 -19.49
C TYR A 11 3.28 -19.26 -18.41
N GLY A 12 3.08 -20.53 -18.75
CA GLY A 12 2.75 -21.57 -17.75
C GLY A 12 3.88 -21.81 -16.73
N ARG A 13 5.14 -21.72 -17.17
CA ARG A 13 6.33 -21.86 -16.31
C ARG A 13 6.51 -20.63 -15.41
N TRP A 14 6.36 -19.43 -15.98
CA TRP A 14 6.43 -18.17 -15.23
C TRP A 14 5.30 -18.05 -14.20
N SER A 15 4.07 -18.43 -14.55
CA SER A 15 2.95 -18.42 -13.62
C SER A 15 3.14 -19.36 -12.42
N LEU A 16 3.77 -20.51 -12.63
CA LEU A 16 4.07 -21.47 -11.56
C LEU A 16 5.24 -21.00 -10.67
N ASN A 17 6.25 -20.35 -11.25
CA ASN A 17 7.38 -19.83 -10.48
C ASN A 17 7.08 -18.51 -9.76
N MET A 18 6.14 -17.68 -10.25
CA MET A 18 5.70 -16.46 -9.56
C MET A 18 4.68 -16.71 -8.45
N ALA A 19 3.99 -17.86 -8.47
CA ALA A 19 3.13 -18.32 -7.39
C ALA A 19 3.97 -18.90 -6.24
N VAL A 20 4.99 -18.18 -5.79
CA VAL A 20 5.70 -18.56 -4.57
C VAL A 20 4.78 -18.30 -3.39
N ASP A 21 4.52 -19.33 -2.60
CA ASP A 21 3.73 -19.21 -1.37
C ASP A 21 4.39 -18.18 -0.44
N ILE A 22 3.63 -17.15 -0.07
CA ILE A 22 4.09 -16.12 0.87
C ILE A 22 4.05 -16.73 2.28
N LEU A 23 5.22 -17.10 2.80
CA LEU A 23 5.34 -17.52 4.19
C LEU A 23 4.98 -16.35 5.12
N GLY A 24 4.09 -16.61 6.07
CA GLY A 24 3.86 -15.68 7.17
C GLY A 24 5.12 -15.51 8.02
N SER A 25 5.26 -14.36 8.69
CA SER A 25 6.45 -14.01 9.49
C SER A 25 6.83 -15.08 10.52
N SER A 26 5.86 -15.65 11.23
CA SER A 26 6.09 -16.72 12.20
C SER A 26 6.56 -18.02 11.54
N GLN A 27 6.08 -18.34 10.35
CA GLN A 27 6.48 -19.57 9.63
C GLN A 27 7.89 -19.39 9.05
N ALA A 28 8.16 -18.25 8.43
CA ALA A 28 9.48 -17.92 7.90
C ALA A 28 10.56 -17.96 8.99
N ALA A 29 10.27 -17.45 10.20
CA ALA A 29 11.20 -17.45 11.32
C ALA A 29 11.54 -18.86 11.85
N CYS A 30 10.61 -19.80 11.76
CA CYS A 30 10.80 -21.17 12.24
C CYS A 30 11.27 -22.15 11.14
N THR A 31 11.39 -21.69 9.89
CA THR A 31 11.76 -22.55 8.75
C THR A 31 13.28 -22.57 8.60
N LYS A 32 13.85 -23.74 8.27
CA LYS A 32 15.28 -23.88 7.99
C LYS A 32 15.66 -23.11 6.73
N ILE A 33 16.84 -22.48 6.73
CA ILE A 33 17.36 -21.71 5.59
C ILE A 33 17.30 -22.50 4.28
N SER A 34 17.71 -23.77 4.27
CA SER A 34 17.71 -24.60 3.05
C SER A 34 16.31 -24.78 2.46
N GLU A 35 15.30 -24.80 3.32
CA GLU A 35 13.90 -24.94 2.91
C GLU A 35 13.36 -23.62 2.36
N VAL A 36 13.68 -22.49 3.00
CA VAL A 36 13.34 -21.15 2.48
C VAL A 36 13.94 -20.94 1.09
N VAL A 37 15.22 -21.25 0.92
CA VAL A 37 15.93 -21.12 -0.36
C VAL A 37 15.26 -21.95 -1.46
N ARG A 38 14.85 -23.19 -1.12
CA ARG A 38 14.14 -24.09 -2.02
C ARG A 38 12.76 -23.56 -2.38
N LEU A 39 11.99 -23.10 -1.39
CA LEU A 39 10.64 -22.57 -1.57
C LEU A 39 10.64 -21.31 -2.45
N TYR A 40 11.57 -20.38 -2.19
CA TYR A 40 11.67 -19.12 -2.93
C TYR A 40 12.52 -19.21 -4.20
N GLN A 41 13.01 -20.41 -4.55
CA GLN A 41 13.89 -20.66 -5.70
C GLN A 41 15.03 -19.64 -5.83
N ALA A 42 15.61 -19.25 -4.68
CA ALA A 42 16.67 -18.24 -4.62
C ALA A 42 18.04 -18.92 -4.54
N ASP A 43 19.10 -18.24 -5.00
CA ASP A 43 20.46 -18.68 -4.73
C ASP A 43 20.98 -18.08 -3.42
N MET A 44 21.68 -18.87 -2.61
CA MET A 44 22.20 -18.44 -1.30
C MET A 44 23.36 -17.46 -1.39
N VAL A 45 24.10 -17.46 -2.50
CA VAL A 45 25.33 -16.68 -2.68
C VAL A 45 25.08 -15.50 -3.61
N LEU A 46 24.38 -15.76 -4.73
CA LEU A 46 24.12 -14.80 -5.80
C LEU A 46 22.74 -14.14 -5.69
N GLY A 47 21.83 -14.69 -4.88
CA GLY A 47 20.48 -14.17 -4.71
C GLY A 47 19.57 -14.46 -5.91
N LEU A 48 18.67 -13.52 -6.22
CA LEU A 48 17.78 -13.59 -7.38
C LEU A 48 18.43 -12.93 -8.59
N SER A 49 18.18 -13.49 -9.78
CA SER A 49 18.55 -12.81 -11.02
C SER A 49 17.72 -11.53 -11.20
N LYS A 50 18.27 -10.54 -11.90
CA LYS A 50 17.56 -9.28 -12.18
C LYS A 50 16.21 -9.51 -12.87
N MET A 51 16.16 -10.42 -13.83
CA MET A 51 14.94 -10.76 -14.56
C MET A 51 13.85 -11.32 -13.65
N GLU A 52 14.23 -12.20 -12.71
CA GLU A 52 13.32 -12.79 -11.72
C GLU A 52 12.86 -11.75 -10.69
N ALA A 53 13.76 -10.88 -10.24
CA ALA A 53 13.43 -9.79 -9.33
C ALA A 53 12.43 -8.80 -9.96
N ASP A 54 12.65 -8.41 -11.22
CA ASP A 54 11.75 -7.53 -11.96
C ASP A 54 10.37 -8.17 -12.17
N ALA A 55 10.32 -9.48 -12.42
CA ALA A 55 9.06 -10.22 -12.56
C ALA A 55 8.28 -10.32 -11.24
N ARG A 56 8.97 -10.62 -10.12
CA ARG A 56 8.37 -10.61 -8.77
C ARG A 56 7.89 -9.22 -8.37
N LEU A 57 8.62 -8.18 -8.74
CA LEU A 57 8.22 -6.80 -8.49
C LEU A 57 6.94 -6.43 -9.24
N LEU A 58 6.79 -6.87 -10.50
CA LEU A 58 5.58 -6.65 -11.27
C LEU A 58 4.36 -7.39 -10.68
N TYR A 59 4.59 -8.57 -10.09
CA TYR A 59 3.52 -9.40 -9.53
C TYR A 59 3.12 -9.01 -8.10
N HIS A 60 4.09 -8.81 -7.19
CA HIS A 60 3.82 -8.50 -5.78
C HIS A 60 3.72 -7.00 -5.50
N GLY A 61 4.20 -6.15 -6.40
CA GLY A 61 4.35 -4.72 -6.17
C GLY A 61 5.56 -4.38 -5.31
N TYR A 62 5.77 -3.08 -5.09
CA TYR A 62 6.86 -2.57 -4.27
C TYR A 62 6.62 -2.89 -2.78
N ASN A 63 7.70 -3.21 -2.06
CA ASN A 63 7.67 -3.36 -0.61
C ASN A 63 7.65 -1.98 0.07
N GLU A 64 6.53 -1.29 -0.05
CA GLU A 64 6.28 0.00 0.56
C GLU A 64 5.04 -0.06 1.45
N PHE A 65 5.09 0.65 2.58
CA PHE A 65 3.89 0.85 3.36
C PHE A 65 2.93 1.68 2.53
N LYS A 66 1.69 1.21 2.41
CA LYS A 66 0.61 2.03 1.86
C LYS A 66 0.49 3.25 2.77
N ALA A 67 0.98 4.39 2.31
CA ALA A 67 0.63 5.65 2.91
C ALA A 67 -0.90 5.76 2.79
N GLU A 68 -1.58 5.92 3.92
CA GLU A 68 -3.00 6.28 3.87
C GLU A 68 -3.10 7.55 3.05
N GLU A 69 -4.06 7.60 2.12
CA GLU A 69 -4.33 8.81 1.37
C GLU A 69 -4.56 9.92 2.39
N GLU A 70 -3.64 10.89 2.46
CA GLU A 70 -3.81 12.00 3.38
C GLU A 70 -5.13 12.68 3.01
N ASP A 71 -6.07 12.67 3.95
CA ASP A 71 -7.33 13.37 3.76
C ASP A 71 -7.03 14.81 3.31
N SER A 72 -7.64 15.20 2.19
CA SER A 72 -7.44 16.52 1.60
C SER A 72 -7.61 17.61 2.66
N LEU A 73 -6.82 18.68 2.58
CA LEU A 73 -6.89 19.79 3.54
C LEU A 73 -8.32 20.35 3.66
N ALA A 74 -9.08 20.34 2.56
CA ALA A 74 -10.49 20.72 2.56
C ALA A 74 -11.35 19.80 3.43
N LYS A 75 -11.19 18.47 3.32
CA LYS A 75 -11.93 17.50 4.15
C LYS A 75 -11.61 17.69 5.63
N LYS A 76 -10.33 17.88 5.98
CA LYS A 76 -9.88 18.18 7.35
C LYS A 76 -10.51 19.47 7.89
N TYR A 77 -10.60 20.51 7.07
CA TYR A 77 -11.27 21.76 7.46
C TYR A 77 -12.78 21.58 7.70
N PHE A 78 -13.47 20.83 6.83
CA PHE A 78 -14.89 20.51 7.01
C PHE A 78 -15.16 19.64 8.24
N GLU A 79 -14.24 18.74 8.61
CA GLU A 79 -14.36 17.96 9.84
C GLU A 79 -14.30 18.81 11.12
N GLN A 80 -13.53 19.90 11.12
CA GLN A 80 -13.46 20.82 12.26
C GLN A 80 -14.81 21.51 12.55
N PHE A 81 -15.67 21.73 11.55
CA PHE A 81 -17.02 22.27 11.80
C PHE A 81 -17.92 21.35 12.64
N LYS A 82 -17.58 20.06 12.74
CA LYS A 82 -18.28 19.12 13.64
C LYS A 82 -17.85 19.27 15.09
N ASP A 83 -16.79 20.05 15.37
CA ASP A 83 -16.38 20.35 16.73
C ASP A 83 -17.46 21.22 17.41
N PRO A 84 -17.98 20.79 18.58
CA PRO A 84 -19.06 21.50 19.27
C PRO A 84 -18.69 22.94 19.64
N MET A 85 -17.41 23.25 19.85
CA MET A 85 -16.93 24.60 20.17
C MET A 85 -17.05 25.54 18.96
N ILE A 86 -16.64 25.07 17.76
CA ILE A 86 -16.75 25.84 16.51
C ILE A 86 -18.21 26.01 16.10
N ALA A 87 -19.01 24.96 16.23
CA ALA A 87 -20.44 25.03 15.96
C ALA A 87 -21.14 26.08 16.85
N LEU A 88 -20.81 26.12 18.14
CA LEU A 88 -21.35 27.11 19.07
C LEU A 88 -20.94 28.55 18.69
N LEU A 89 -19.68 28.75 18.29
CA LEU A 89 -19.20 30.05 17.80
C LEU A 89 -19.96 30.53 16.55
N LEU A 90 -20.21 29.63 15.60
CA LEU A 90 -20.98 29.95 14.39
C LEU A 90 -22.43 30.33 14.73
N VAL A 91 -23.08 29.59 15.62
CA VAL A 91 -24.44 29.92 16.07
C VAL A 91 -24.49 31.29 16.74
N SER A 92 -23.52 31.60 17.61
CA SER A 92 -23.40 32.91 18.26
C SER A 92 -23.22 34.05 17.24
N ALA A 93 -22.36 33.84 16.24
CA ALA A 93 -22.14 34.82 15.18
C ALA A 93 -23.40 35.05 14.34
N VAL A 94 -24.14 33.99 13.99
CA VAL A 94 -25.40 34.10 13.23
C VAL A 94 -26.44 34.89 14.03
N VAL A 95 -26.62 34.60 15.31
CA VAL A 95 -27.55 35.35 16.18
C VAL A 95 -27.13 36.82 16.26
N SER A 96 -25.83 37.09 16.40
CA SER A 96 -25.29 38.45 16.47
C SER A 96 -25.52 39.25 15.19
N LEU A 97 -25.38 38.61 14.01
CA LEU A 97 -25.69 39.22 12.71
C LEU A 97 -27.17 39.48 12.53
N LEU A 98 -28.03 38.53 12.91
CA LEU A 98 -29.48 38.70 12.82
C LEU A 98 -29.93 39.86 13.70
N VAL A 99 -29.50 39.90 14.96
CA VAL A 99 -29.84 41.00 15.89
C VAL A 99 -29.35 42.35 15.36
N GLY A 100 -28.12 42.41 14.83
CA GLY A 100 -27.56 43.66 14.26
C GLY A 100 -28.18 44.11 12.92
N GLN A 101 -29.09 43.33 12.32
CA GLN A 101 -29.86 43.72 11.12
C GLN A 101 -31.27 44.24 11.48
N TYR A 102 -31.73 44.05 12.72
CA TYR A 102 -33.06 44.48 13.18
C TYR A 102 -33.04 45.80 14.00
N ASP A 103 -31.89 46.48 14.05
CA ASP A 103 -31.69 47.86 14.55
C ASP A 103 -31.27 48.75 13.36
#